data_AF-X7Z2A2-F1
#
_entry.id   AF-X7Z2A2-F1
#
_cell.length_a   1.000
_cell.length_b   1.000
_cell.length_c   1.000
_cell.angle_alpha   90.00
_cell.angle_beta   90.00
_cell.angle_gamma   90.00
#
_symmetry.space_group_name_H-M   'P 1'
#
loop_
_entity.id
_entity.type
_entity.pdbx_description
1 polymer ?
#
loop_
_entity_poly.entity_id
_entity_poly.type
_entity_poly.pdbx_seq_one_letter_code
_entity_poly.pdbx_strand_id
1 'polypeptide(L)'
;MADRIHVVPAHLREAAAHHQQTSEYLRTVPSSHAAILESLESLGPIFAELRGAGRELLELRRQCYEQQADDHADIAQSLRTSAAMWERHDQDAARDISRVFDPDR
;
A
#
# COMPACT_ATOMS: atom_id res chain seq x y z
N MET A 1 -10.10 -13.63 -24.01
CA MET A 1 -11.27 -12.73 -23.91
C MET A 1 -11.15 -12.05 -22.57
N ALA A 2 -10.83 -10.75 -22.52
CA ALA A 2 -10.77 -10.03 -21.26
C ALA A 2 -12.20 -9.96 -20.71
N ASP A 3 -12.39 -10.51 -19.52
CA ASP A 3 -13.66 -10.40 -18.81
C ASP A 3 -13.99 -8.92 -18.63
N ARG A 4 -15.26 -8.55 -18.79
CA ARG A 4 -15.67 -7.14 -18.81
C ARG A 4 -15.50 -6.63 -17.38
N ILE A 5 -14.39 -5.93 -17.11
CA ILE A 5 -14.06 -5.45 -15.78
C ILE A 5 -15.16 -4.48 -15.33
N HIS A 6 -16.04 -4.97 -14.45
CA HIS A 6 -17.07 -4.17 -13.82
C HIS A 6 -16.41 -3.39 -12.67
N VAL A 7 -15.81 -2.25 -13.00
CA VAL A 7 -15.18 -1.39 -12.00
C VAL A 7 -16.26 -0.63 -11.25
N VAL A 8 -16.36 -0.85 -9.96
CA VAL A 8 -17.16 -0.02 -9.05
C VAL A 8 -16.20 0.90 -8.31
N PRO A 9 -16.23 2.23 -8.53
CA PRO A 9 -15.30 3.16 -7.89
C PRO A 9 -15.27 3.05 -6.36
N ALA A 10 -16.40 2.70 -5.73
CA ALA A 10 -16.48 2.45 -4.30
C ALA A 10 -15.56 1.28 -3.86
N HIS A 11 -15.55 0.15 -4.58
CA HIS A 11 -14.68 -0.98 -4.28
C HIS A 11 -13.20 -0.63 -4.45
N LEU A 12 -12.85 0.19 -5.45
CA LEU A 12 -11.48 0.68 -5.62
C LEU A 12 -11.03 1.55 -4.44
N ARG A 13 -11.92 2.41 -3.92
CA ARG A 13 -11.63 3.23 -2.73
C ARG A 13 -11.49 2.39 -1.47
N GLU A 14 -12.34 1.39 -1.30
CA GLU A 14 -12.27 0.47 -0.18
C GLU A 14 -10.94 -0.30 -0.19
N ALA A 15 -10.57 -0.88 -1.34
CA ALA A 15 -9.29 -1.53 -1.52
C ALA A 15 -8.13 -0.55 -1.24
N ALA A 16 -8.20 0.69 -1.73
CA ALA A 16 -7.19 1.70 -1.46
C ALA A 16 -7.05 2.02 0.04
N ALA A 17 -8.16 2.09 0.78
CA ALA A 17 -8.14 2.30 2.22
C ALA A 17 -7.47 1.13 2.95
N HIS A 18 -7.75 -0.11 2.53
CA HIS A 18 -7.11 -1.30 3.09
C HIS A 18 -5.59 -1.33 2.82
N HIS A 19 -5.16 -1.00 1.60
CA HIS A 19 -3.75 -0.89 1.26
C HIS A 19 -3.04 0.21 2.05
N GLN A 20 -3.69 1.38 2.22
CA GLN A 20 -3.18 2.46 3.06
C GLN A 20 -2.98 2.01 4.51
N GLN A 21 -4.00 1.38 5.10
CA GLN A 21 -3.93 0.88 6.47
C GLN A 21 -2.81 -0.16 6.64
N THR A 22 -2.61 -1.02 5.64
CA THR A 22 -1.53 -2.02 5.63
C THR A 22 -0.16 -1.33 5.58
N SER A 23 0.02 -0.32 4.71
CA SER A 23 1.24 0.49 4.65
C SER A 23 1.57 1.11 6.01
N GLU A 24 0.59 1.76 6.64
CA GLU A 24 0.75 2.39 7.95
C GLU A 24 1.12 1.37 9.03
N TYR A 25 0.43 0.22 9.07
CA TYR A 25 0.76 -0.86 9.99
C TYR A 25 2.20 -1.36 9.80
N LEU A 26 2.61 -1.66 8.57
CA LEU A 26 3.95 -2.16 8.26
C LEU A 26 5.05 -1.19 8.71
N ARG A 27 4.83 0.12 8.60
CA ARG A 27 5.77 1.14 9.12
C ARG A 27 5.95 1.11 10.63
N THR A 28 4.98 0.57 11.38
CA THR A 28 5.11 0.45 12.85
C THR A 28 5.88 -0.79 13.30
N VAL A 29 5.93 -1.84 12.47
CA VAL A 29 6.50 -3.14 12.86
C VAL A 29 7.97 -3.06 13.30
N PRO A 30 8.85 -2.28 12.64
CA PRO A 30 10.26 -2.17 13.05
C PRO A 30 10.47 -1.59 14.46
N SER A 31 9.49 -0.91 15.06
CA SER A 31 9.60 -0.41 16.45
C SER A 31 9.87 -1.53 17.46
N SER A 32 9.42 -2.75 17.17
CA SER A 32 9.66 -3.94 18.00
C SER A 32 11.10 -4.47 17.93
N HIS A 33 11.89 -4.07 16.93
CA HIS A 33 13.26 -4.56 16.75
C HIS A 33 14.21 -4.11 17.87
N ALA A 34 13.92 -3.00 18.55
CA ALA A 34 14.74 -2.49 19.64
C ALA A 34 14.89 -3.51 20.80
N ALA A 35 13.79 -4.13 21.23
CA ALA A 35 13.81 -5.14 22.30
C ALA A 35 14.55 -6.42 21.87
N ILE A 36 14.47 -6.78 20.59
CA ILE A 36 15.19 -7.93 20.03
C ILE A 36 16.69 -7.64 19.98
N LEU A 37 17.09 -6.43 19.57
CA LEU A 37 18.48 -5.99 19.60
C LEU A 37 19.05 -5.97 21.01
N GLU A 38 18.30 -5.45 21.99
CA GLU A 38 18.72 -5.48 23.39
C GLU A 38 18.95 -6.91 23.89
N SER A 39 18.03 -7.82 23.54
CA SER A 39 18.17 -9.25 23.87
C SER A 39 19.41 -9.87 23.22
N LEU A 40 19.70 -9.55 21.95
CA LEU A 40 20.92 -9.99 21.26
C LEU A 40 22.19 -9.44 21.91
N GLU A 41 22.18 -8.16 22.32
CA GLU A 41 23.34 -7.52 22.94
C GLU A 41 23.60 -7.98 24.37
N SER A 42 22.60 -8.56 25.04
CA SER A 42 22.79 -9.22 26.34
C SER A 42 23.63 -10.50 26.25
N LEU A 43 23.83 -11.04 25.05
CA LEU A 43 24.62 -12.25 24.85
C LEU A 43 26.12 -11.98 25.05
N GLY A 44 26.78 -12.87 25.79
CA GLY A 44 28.22 -12.78 26.04
C GLY A 44 29.09 -12.91 24.78
N PRO A 45 30.40 -12.63 24.89
CA PRO A 45 31.29 -12.50 23.75
C PRO A 45 31.43 -13.76 22.87
N ILE A 46 31.17 -14.96 23.42
CA ILE A 46 31.19 -16.23 22.67
C ILE A 46 30.15 -16.21 21.53
N PHE A 47 29.10 -15.40 21.64
CA PHE A 47 28.05 -15.27 20.63
C PHE A 47 28.25 -14.07 19.69
N ALA A 48 29.48 -13.56 19.54
CA ALA A 48 29.75 -12.40 18.69
C ALA A 48 29.25 -12.56 17.24
N GLU A 49 29.47 -13.73 16.63
CA GLU A 49 28.99 -14.02 15.27
C GLU A 49 27.45 -14.02 15.20
N LEU A 50 26.79 -14.64 16.19
CA LEU A 50 25.33 -14.66 16.28
C LEU A 50 24.74 -13.26 16.42
N ARG A 51 25.37 -12.39 17.24
CA ARG A 51 24.96 -10.99 17.38
C ARG A 51 25.09 -10.22 16.07
N GLY A 52 26.21 -10.40 15.36
CA GLY A 52 26.43 -9.82 14.04
C GLY A 52 25.34 -10.23 13.04
N ALA A 53 25.14 -11.54 12.88
CA ALA A 53 24.11 -12.09 12.00
C ALA A 53 22.69 -11.63 12.39
N GLY A 54 22.39 -11.55 13.70
CA GLY A 54 21.11 -11.05 14.20
C GLY A 54 20.84 -9.58 13.85
N ARG A 55 21.87 -8.71 13.95
CA ARG A 55 21.76 -7.30 13.56
C ARG A 55 21.51 -7.16 12.05
N GLU A 56 22.28 -7.88 11.24
CA GLU A 56 22.11 -7.88 9.79
C GLU A 56 20.72 -8.36 9.37
N LEU A 57 20.21 -9.42 10.00
CA LEU A 57 18.87 -9.93 9.73
C LEU A 57 17.76 -8.94 10.11
N LEU A 58 17.88 -8.26 11.26
CA LEU A 58 16.90 -7.26 11.68
C LEU A 58 16.90 -6.03 10.77
N GLU A 59 18.06 -5.64 10.27
CA GLU A 59 18.20 -4.56 9.31
C GLU A 59 17.58 -4.94 7.95
N LEU A 60 17.86 -6.13 7.43
CA LEU A 60 17.22 -6.64 6.23
C LEU A 60 15.69 -6.69 6.38
N ARG A 61 15.21 -7.13 7.55
CA ARG A 61 13.77 -7.20 7.84
C ARG A 61 13.13 -5.81 7.92
N ARG A 62 13.82 -4.82 8.49
CA ARG A 62 13.38 -3.41 8.50
C ARG A 62 13.19 -2.90 7.07
N GLN A 63 14.21 -3.08 6.23
CA GLN A 63 14.16 -2.66 4.82
C GLN A 63 13.02 -3.34 4.06
N CYS A 64 12.79 -4.63 4.31
CA CYS A 64 11.70 -5.37 3.69
C CYS A 64 10.32 -4.79 4.07
N TYR A 65 10.09 -4.46 5.34
CA TYR A 65 8.84 -3.85 5.78
C TYR A 65 8.65 -2.43 5.22
N GLU A 66 9.73 -1.65 5.12
CA GLU A 66 9.70 -0.32 4.50
C GLU A 66 9.32 -0.39 3.02
N GLN A 67 9.98 -1.27 2.26
CA GLN A 67 9.64 -1.47 0.85
C GLN A 67 8.19 -1.93 0.67
N GLN A 68 7.73 -2.90 1.46
CA GLN A 68 6.34 -3.34 1.39
C GLN A 68 5.37 -2.21 1.75
N ALA A 69 5.70 -1.38 2.75
CA ALA A 69 4.87 -0.24 3.09
C ALA A 69 4.79 0.77 1.95
N ASP A 70 5.89 1.04 1.25
CA ASP A 70 5.92 1.91 0.08
C ASP A 70 5.08 1.32 -1.07
N ASP A 71 5.25 0.03 -1.38
CA ASP A 71 4.48 -0.66 -2.41
C ASP A 71 2.96 -0.61 -2.12
N HIS A 72 2.57 -0.82 -0.86
CA HIS A 72 1.17 -0.71 -0.45
C HIS A 72 0.63 0.71 -0.58
N ALA A 73 1.43 1.73 -0.28
CA ALA A 73 1.04 3.14 -0.47
C ALA A 73 0.85 3.47 -1.96
N ASP A 74 1.73 2.98 -2.83
CA ASP A 74 1.65 3.17 -4.27
C ASP A 74 0.41 2.49 -4.87
N ILE A 75 0.08 1.28 -4.42
CA ILE A 75 -1.15 0.59 -4.82
C ILE A 75 -2.37 1.40 -4.37
N ALA A 76 -2.40 1.87 -3.11
CA ALA A 76 -3.51 2.68 -2.61
C ALA A 76 -3.71 3.96 -3.45
N GLN A 77 -2.62 4.64 -3.79
CA GLN A 77 -2.67 5.84 -4.62
C GLN A 77 -3.14 5.54 -6.05
N SER A 78 -2.68 4.44 -6.63
CA SER A 78 -3.09 3.99 -7.97
C SER A 78 -4.60 3.68 -8.00
N LEU A 79 -5.11 2.95 -7.01
CA LEU A 79 -6.53 2.62 -6.90
C LEU A 79 -7.41 3.86 -6.75
N ARG A 80 -7.03 4.84 -5.91
CA ARG A 80 -7.72 6.13 -5.79
C ARG A 80 -7.75 6.88 -7.12
N THR A 81 -6.62 6.89 -7.81
CA THR A 81 -6.47 7.55 -9.10
C THR A 81 -7.37 6.90 -10.15
N SER A 82 -7.39 5.56 -10.23
CA SER A 82 -8.27 4.80 -11.12
C SER A 82 -9.76 5.05 -10.83
N ALA A 83 -10.16 5.09 -9.55
CA ALA A 83 -11.54 5.40 -9.16
C ALA A 83 -11.95 6.79 -9.65
N ALA A 84 -11.10 7.80 -9.45
CA ALA A 84 -11.35 9.17 -9.89
C ALA A 84 -11.39 9.30 -11.43
N MET A 85 -10.55 8.54 -12.15
CA MET A 85 -10.61 8.51 -13.62
C MET A 85 -11.94 7.93 -14.10
N TRP A 86 -12.38 6.81 -13.53
CA TRP A 86 -13.64 6.17 -13.91
C TRP A 86 -14.85 7.08 -13.72
N GLU A 87 -14.93 7.77 -12.58
CA GLU A 87 -16.05 8.69 -12.31
C GLU A 87 -16.06 9.91 -13.23
N ARG A 88 -14.89 10.44 -13.59
CA ARG A 88 -14.81 11.50 -14.60
C ARG A 88 -15.32 11.03 -15.96
N HIS A 89 -14.89 9.85 -16.39
CA HIS A 89 -15.36 9.26 -17.64
C HIS A 89 -16.88 9.03 -17.65
N ASP A 90 -17.44 8.55 -16.53
CA ASP A 90 -18.88 8.33 -16.39
C ASP A 90 -19.67 9.66 -16.43
N GLN A 91 -19.19 10.69 -15.74
CA GLN A 91 -19.79 12.02 -15.77
C GLN A 91 -19.73 12.67 -17.16
N ASP A 92 -18.59 12.55 -17.85
CA ASP A 92 -18.42 13.12 -19.19
C ASP A 92 -19.31 12.40 -20.21
N ALA A 93 -19.40 11.07 -20.15
CA ALA A 93 -20.33 10.29 -20.97
C ALA A 93 -21.79 10.67 -20.71
N ALA A 94 -22.19 10.85 -19.46
CA ALA A 94 -23.54 11.28 -19.11
C ALA A 94 -23.88 12.68 -19.66
N ARG A 95 -22.90 13.61 -19.62
CA ARG A 95 -23.06 14.95 -20.23
C ARG A 95 -23.21 14.88 -21.74
N ASP A 96 -22.39 14.07 -22.41
CA ASP A 96 -22.45 13.93 -23.87
C ASP A 96 -23.78 13.33 -24.32
N ILE A 97 -24.28 12.31 -23.59
CA ILE A 97 -25.60 11.74 -23.84
C ILE A 97 -26.70 12.78 -23.62
N SER A 98 -26.63 13.57 -22.54
CA SER A 98 -27.60 14.64 -22.27
C SER A 98 -27.64 15.67 -23.40
N ARG A 99 -26.49 16.05 -23.97
CA ARG A 99 -26.40 17.00 -25.10
C ARG A 99 -27.03 16.47 -26.38
N VAL A 100 -26.97 15.15 -26.62
CA VAL A 100 -27.63 14.54 -27.78
C VAL A 100 -29.16 14.62 -27.64
N PHE A 101 -29.67 14.46 -26.42
CA PHE A 101 -31.11 14.49 -26.16
C PHE A 101 -31.68 15.90 -25.94
N ASP A 102 -30.84 16.87 -25.56
CA ASP A 102 -31.21 18.28 -25.35
C ASP A 102 -30.14 19.20 -25.98
N PRO A 103 -30.18 19.42 -27.31
CA PRO A 103 -29.15 20.17 -28.03
C PRO A 103 -29.22 21.69 -27.82
N ASP A 104 -30.31 22.21 -27.25
CA ASP A 104 -30.59 23.65 -27.14
C ASP A 104 -30.39 24.22 -25.71
N ARG A 105 -29.77 23.46 -24.80
CA ARG A 105 -29.46 23.87 -23.42
C ARG A 105 -27.97 23.87 -23.08
#